data_AF-A0A4Q4U3K1-F1
#
_entry.id   AF-A0A4Q4U3K1-F1
#
_cell.length_a   1.000
_cell.length_b   1.000
_cell.length_c   1.000
_cell.angle_alpha   90.00
_cell.angle_beta   90.00
_cell.angle_gamma   90.00
#
_symmetry.space_group_name_H-M   'P 1'
#
loop_
_entity.id
_entity.type
_entity.pdbx_description
1 polymer ?
#
loop_
_entity_poly.entity_id
_entity_poly.type
_entity_poly.pdbx_seq_one_letter_code
_entity_poly.pdbx_strand_id
1 'polypeptide(L)'
;MVLAPLLLFSSYANLQGFRKDSAGITAAASGTYVVLALRGNKRRGWPLLSIRGAVRGAAVALGFANAVAGGWVYATADRESERRERTENSRWG
;
A
#
# COMPACT_ATOMS: atom_id res chain seq x y z
N MET A 1 4.74 14.43 -1.04
CA MET A 1 3.29 14.74 -1.13
C MET A 1 2.55 13.94 -2.20
N VAL A 2 3.22 13.11 -3.00
CA VAL A 2 2.59 12.29 -4.06
C VAL A 2 1.87 11.03 -3.53
N LEU A 3 2.19 10.56 -2.32
CA LEU A 3 1.61 9.33 -1.75
C LEU A 3 0.11 9.45 -1.45
N ALA A 4 -0.34 10.59 -0.92
CA ALA A 4 -1.72 10.82 -0.52
C ALA A 4 -2.71 10.75 -1.71
N PRO A 5 -2.50 11.47 -2.84
CA PRO A 5 -3.38 11.34 -4.00
C PRO A 5 -3.36 9.93 -4.62
N LEU A 6 -2.23 9.22 -4.54
CA LEU A 6 -2.11 7.83 -4.98
C LEU A 6 -2.97 6.86 -4.16
N LEU A 7 -2.99 7.04 -2.84
CA LEU A 7 -3.82 6.22 -1.95
C LEU A 7 -5.31 6.52 -2.12
N LEU A 8 -5.68 7.79 -2.36
CA LEU A 8 -7.06 8.17 -2.70
C LEU A 8 -7.49 7.52 -4.02
N PHE A 9 -6.64 7.54 -5.04
CA PHE A 9 -6.89 6.86 -6.30
C PHE A 9 -7.05 5.34 -6.11
N SER A 10 -6.17 4.71 -5.31
CA SER A 10 -6.29 3.30 -4.95
C SER A 10 -7.63 2.99 -4.28
N SER A 11 -8.07 3.83 -3.34
CA SER A 11 -9.38 3.68 -2.69
C SER A 11 -10.53 3.81 -3.68
N TYR A 12 -10.45 4.75 -4.61
CA TYR A 12 -11.46 4.94 -5.64
C TYR A 12 -11.54 3.75 -6.61
N ALA A 13 -10.40 3.26 -7.09
CA ALA A 13 -10.33 2.08 -7.94
C ALA A 13 -10.90 0.83 -7.23
N ASN A 14 -10.70 0.71 -5.92
CA ASN A 14 -11.25 -0.38 -5.12
C ASN A 14 -12.79 -0.34 -5.09
N LEU A 15 -13.36 0.87 -4.91
CA LEU A 15 -14.81 1.08 -4.98
C LEU A 15 -15.39 0.77 -6.37
N GLN A 16 -14.64 1.04 -7.43
CA GLN A 16 -15.00 0.69 -8.81
C GLN A 16 -14.92 -0.82 -9.12
N GLY A 17 -14.47 -1.65 -8.19
CA GLY A 17 -14.35 -3.10 -8.37
C GLY A 17 -12.96 -3.58 -8.81
N PHE A 18 -11.98 -2.68 -8.97
CA PHE A 18 -10.58 -3.03 -9.27
C PHE A 18 -9.81 -3.33 -7.98
N ARG A 19 -10.27 -4.30 -7.19
CA ARG A 19 -9.74 -4.56 -5.84
C ARG A 19 -8.29 -5.07 -5.92
N LYS A 20 -8.01 -5.93 -6.90
CA LYS A 20 -6.68 -6.52 -7.13
C LYS A 20 -5.66 -5.47 -7.56
N ASP A 21 -6.02 -4.58 -8.48
CA ASP A 21 -5.13 -3.49 -8.91
C ASP A 21 -4.92 -2.45 -7.80
N SER A 22 -5.96 -2.11 -7.03
CA SER A 22 -5.85 -1.25 -5.84
C SER A 22 -4.94 -1.84 -4.76
N ALA A 23 -4.97 -3.16 -4.56
CA ALA A 23 -4.06 -3.83 -3.64
C ALA A 23 -2.60 -3.67 -4.10
N GLY A 24 -2.33 -3.80 -5.40
CA GLY A 24 -1.01 -3.55 -5.99
C GLY A 24 -0.53 -2.11 -5.85
N ILE A 25 -1.40 -1.13 -6.09
CA ILE A 25 -1.08 0.31 -5.93
C ILE A 25 -0.75 0.64 -4.47
N THR A 26 -1.55 0.11 -3.54
CA THR A 26 -1.31 0.27 -2.09
C THR A 26 0.01 -0.36 -1.69
N ALA A 27 0.31 -1.56 -2.19
CA ALA A 27 1.57 -2.25 -1.92
C ALA A 27 2.78 -1.45 -2.40
N ALA A 28 2.73 -0.94 -3.63
CA ALA A 28 3.79 -0.13 -4.22
C ALA A 28 3.99 1.19 -3.44
N ALA A 29 2.90 1.85 -3.04
CA ALA A 29 2.96 3.08 -2.24
C ALA A 29 3.57 2.83 -0.85
N SER A 30 3.08 1.83 -0.13
CA SER A 30 3.60 1.47 1.19
C SER A 30 5.05 0.98 1.13
N GLY A 31 5.42 0.19 0.13
CA GLY A 31 6.80 -0.26 -0.10
C GLY A 31 7.74 0.89 -0.42
N THR A 32 7.32 1.83 -1.27
CA THR A 32 8.09 3.04 -1.58
C THR A 32 8.32 3.89 -0.33
N TYR A 33 7.30 4.05 0.52
CA TYR A 33 7.43 4.73 1.81
C TYR A 33 8.47 4.06 2.71
N VAL A 34 8.45 2.74 2.83
CA VAL A 34 9.42 1.98 3.63
C VAL A 34 10.84 2.19 3.11
N VAL A 35 11.06 2.06 1.80
CA VAL A 35 12.39 2.26 1.19
C VAL A 35 12.91 3.67 1.44
N LEU A 36 12.05 4.69 1.28
CA LEU A 36 12.44 6.09 1.53
C LEU A 36 12.70 6.36 3.01
N ALA A 37 11.86 5.83 3.90
CA ALA A 37 12.00 5.98 5.34
C ALA A 37 13.29 5.36 5.87
N LEU A 38 13.72 4.23 5.29
CA LEU A 38 14.99 3.55 5.56
C LEU A 38 16.18 4.30 4.93
N ARG A 39 16.05 4.80 3.70
CA ARG A 39 17.11 5.52 2.99
C ARG A 39 17.45 6.88 3.60
N GLY A 40 16.45 7.61 4.10
CA GLY A 40 16.61 9.00 4.53
C GLY A 40 17.49 9.21 5.78
N ASN A 41 17.88 8.17 6.50
CA ASN A 41 18.38 8.30 7.87
C ASN A 41 19.88 8.03 8.09
N LYS A 42 20.71 8.07 7.04
CA LYS A 42 22.17 7.89 7.19
C LYS A 42 22.91 9.08 7.86
N ARG A 43 22.27 10.24 8.05
CA ARG A 43 22.94 11.49 8.46
C ARG A 43 22.75 11.94 9.91
N ARG A 44 21.88 11.32 10.72
CA ARG A 44 21.69 11.69 12.13
C ARG A 44 21.62 10.39 12.93
N GLY A 45 22.60 10.16 13.79
CA GLY A 45 22.78 8.93 14.57
C GLY A 45 21.46 8.46 15.20
N TRP A 46 21.21 7.16 15.15
CA TRP A 46 19.99 6.52 15.62
C TRP A 46 19.91 6.53 17.16
N PRO A 47 19.04 7.32 17.82
CA PRO A 47 18.63 6.95 19.16
C PRO A 47 17.53 5.90 19.01
N LEU A 48 17.90 4.64 18.75
CA LEU A 48 16.94 3.52 18.62
C LEU A 48 16.05 3.36 19.85
N LEU A 49 16.42 3.98 20.98
CA LEU A 49 15.73 3.94 22.26
C LEU A 49 14.89 5.20 22.58
N SER A 50 14.73 6.14 21.64
CA SER A 50 13.87 7.31 21.83
C SER A 50 12.43 7.03 21.38
N ILE A 51 11.44 7.68 22.01
CA ILE A 51 10.01 7.64 21.63
C ILE A 51 9.83 7.90 20.12
N ARG A 52 10.62 8.80 19.53
CA ARG A 52 10.60 9.10 18.09
C ARG A 52 11.09 7.94 17.23
N GLY A 53 12.06 7.17 17.72
CA GLY A 53 12.55 5.94 17.08
C GLY A 53 11.48 4.85 17.07
N ALA A 54 10.76 4.68 18.19
CA ALA A 54 9.68 3.71 18.30
C ALA A 54 8.51 4.03 17.35
N VAL A 55 8.02 5.28 17.34
CA VAL A 55 6.94 5.71 16.44
C VAL A 55 7.33 5.54 14.97
N ARG A 56 8.57 5.90 14.62
CA ARG A 56 9.07 5.74 13.25
C ARG A 56 9.24 4.26 12.87
N GLY A 57 9.72 3.44 13.79
CA GLY A 57 9.81 1.98 13.61
C GLY A 57 8.44 1.35 13.38
N ALA A 58 7.44 1.73 14.18
CA ALA A 58 6.07 1.28 14.00
C ALA A 58 5.49 1.69 12.64
N ALA A 59 5.71 2.94 12.21
CA ALA A 59 5.26 3.41 10.89
C ALA A 59 5.91 2.62 9.74
N VAL A 60 7.20 2.33 9.83
CA VAL A 60 7.92 1.52 8.83
C VAL A 60 7.43 0.07 8.85
N ALA A 61 7.25 -0.54 10.03
CA ALA A 61 6.74 -1.90 10.16
C ALA A 61 5.33 -2.04 9.58
N LEU A 62 4.44 -1.09 9.86
CA LEU A 62 3.08 -1.07 9.34
C LEU A 62 3.05 -0.86 7.83
N GLY A 63 3.91 0.03 7.29
CA GLY A 63 4.08 0.19 5.85
C GLY A 63 4.60 -1.08 5.18
N PHE A 64 5.54 -1.78 5.82
CA PHE A 64 6.09 -3.02 5.30
C PHE A 64 5.05 -4.15 5.28
N ALA A 65 4.29 -4.31 6.37
CA ALA A 65 3.18 -5.26 6.43
C ALA A 65 2.15 -5.02 5.31
N ASN A 66 1.78 -3.76 5.06
CA ASN A 66 0.88 -3.39 3.95
C ASN A 66 1.50 -3.70 2.57
N ALA A 67 2.79 -3.45 2.40
CA ALA A 67 3.49 -3.76 1.15
C ALA A 67 3.49 -5.25 0.85
N VAL A 68 3.76 -6.09 1.86
CA VAL A 68 3.77 -7.54 1.72
C VAL A 68 2.35 -8.08 1.49
N ALA A 69 1.37 -7.64 2.29
CA ALA A 69 -0.01 -8.09 2.16
C ALA A 69 -0.62 -7.71 0.81
N GLY A 70 -0.48 -6.44 0.40
CA GLY A 70 -0.99 -5.99 -0.90
C GLY A 70 -0.24 -6.64 -2.07
N GLY A 71 1.08 -6.84 -1.92
CA GLY A 71 1.90 -7.55 -2.92
C GLY A 71 1.51 -9.02 -3.07
N TRP A 72 1.19 -9.69 -1.95
CA TRP A 72 0.68 -11.05 -1.95
C TRP A 72 -0.66 -11.15 -2.68
N VAL A 73 -1.62 -10.29 -2.31
CA VAL A 73 -2.93 -10.23 -2.96
C VAL A 73 -2.79 -9.97 -4.47
N TYR A 74 -1.89 -9.07 -4.87
CA TYR A 74 -1.62 -8.78 -6.28
C TYR A 74 -0.97 -9.96 -7.02
N ALA A 75 -0.09 -10.71 -6.36
CA ALA A 75 0.58 -11.87 -6.95
C ALA A 75 -0.37 -13.07 -7.10
N THR A 76 -1.26 -13.30 -6.13
CA THR A 76 -2.25 -14.38 -6.15
C THR A 76 -3.59 -13.96 -6.79
N ALA A 77 -3.65 -12.78 -7.41
CA ALA A 77 -4.86 -12.21 -7.97
C ALA A 77 -5.27 -12.90 -9.28
N ASP A 78 -6.45 -13.53 -9.28
CA ASP A 78 -7.08 -14.01 -10.51
C ASP A 78 -7.85 -12.88 -11.22
N ARG A 79 -7.32 -12.31 -12.29
CA ARG A 79 -7.92 -11.16 -12.97
C ARG A 79 -9.25 -11.49 -13.66
N GLU A 80 -9.49 -12.76 -14.01
CA GLU A 80 -10.67 -13.17 -14.76
C GLU A 80 -11.92 -13.18 -13.88
N SER A 81 -11.81 -13.69 -12.64
CA SER A 81 -12.91 -13.65 -11.66
C SER A 81 -13.31 -12.21 -11.28
N GLU A 82 -12.36 -11.29 -11.16
CA GLU A 82 -12.68 -9.88 -10.85
C GLU A 82 -13.40 -9.18 -12.01
N ARG A 83 -13.01 -9.49 -13.25
CA ARG A 83 -13.72 -8.99 -14.43
C ARG A 83 -15.17 -9.48 -14.46
N ARG A 84 -15.40 -10.78 -14.22
CA ARG A 84 -16.75 -11.38 -14.16
C ARG A 84 -17.60 -10.73 -13.07
N GLU A 85 -17.06 -10.59 -11.86
CA GLU A 85 -17.78 -9.97 -10.74
C GLU A 85 -18.19 -8.52 -11.04
N ARG A 86 -17.37 -7.78 -11.79
CA ARG A 86 -17.67 -6.40 -12.22
C ARG A 86 -18.77 -6.34 -13.28
N THR A 87 -18.86 -7.33 -14.16
CA THR A 87 -19.89 -7.41 -15.20
C THR A 87 -21.22 -7.94 -14.65
N GLU A 88 -21.18 -8.93 -13.76
CA GLU A 88 -22.36 -9.56 -13.15
C GLU A 88 -23.00 -8.68 -12.07
N ASN A 89 -22.21 -7.87 -11.37
CA ASN A 89 -22.70 -6.95 -10.33
C ASN A 89 -22.25 -5.51 -10.64
N SER A 90 -22.84 -4.93 -11.71
CA SER A 90 -22.58 -3.53 -12.07
C SER A 90 -23.05 -2.60 -10.96
N ARG A 91 -22.09 -2.12 -10.16
CA ARG A 91 -22.34 -1.17 -9.05
C ARG A 91 -22.92 0.17 -9.50
N TRP A 92 -22.81 0.49 -10.80
CA TRP A 92 -23.13 1.80 -11.36
C TRP A 92 -24.17 1.76 -12.47
N GLY A 93 -24.83 0.61 -12.67
CA GLY A 93 -26.04 0.47 -13.51
C GLY A 93 -25.95 1.13 -14.88
#